data_AF-A0A955MDS9-F1
#
_entry.id   AF-A0A955MDS9-F1
#
_cell.length_a   1.000
_cell.length_b   1.000
_cell.length_c   1.000
_cell.angle_alpha   90.00
_cell.angle_beta   90.00
_cell.angle_gamma   90.00
#
_symmetry.space_group_name_H-M   'P 1'
#
loop_
_entity.id
_entity.type
_entity.pdbx_description
1 polymer ?
#
loop_
_entity_poly.entity_id
_entity_poly.type
_entity_poly.pdbx_seq_one_letter_code
_entity_poly.pdbx_strand_id
1 'polypeptide(L)'
;MKDKQFIILIVLFLTLAGCETLDDNTKKGAGIGALTGAALGGIIGHQDGHGWEGALIGGAAGAVGGGLIGRQMEKKQMVENPSYIPLTKIAELAKSGVPSDVIIDASMPAAIRESGKMWGSDGKLYDTKAMIPDRCYAGIYQETIDFCKKNGAFDVTTMGNV
;
A
#
# COMPACT_ATOMS: atom_id res chain seq x y z
N MET A 1 -25.78 -32.50 21.12
CA MET A 1 -24.93 -31.55 21.90
C MET A 1 -23.44 -31.75 21.62
N LYS A 2 -22.95 -33.00 21.54
CA LYS A 2 -21.56 -33.32 21.14
C LYS A 2 -21.24 -32.93 19.70
N ASP A 3 -22.24 -33.03 18.83
CA ASP A 3 -22.18 -32.74 17.38
C ASP A 3 -22.03 -31.23 17.11
N LYS A 4 -22.71 -30.39 17.92
CA LYS A 4 -22.57 -28.92 17.86
C LYS A 4 -21.18 -28.44 18.33
N GLN A 5 -20.64 -29.09 19.37
CA GLN A 5 -19.30 -28.79 19.90
C GLN A 5 -18.19 -29.18 18.90
N PHE A 6 -18.37 -30.28 18.17
CA PHE A 6 -17.41 -30.73 17.16
C PHE A 6 -17.33 -29.81 15.94
N ILE A 7 -18.47 -29.27 15.50
CA ILE A 7 -18.54 -28.28 14.40
C ILE A 7 -17.90 -26.95 14.82
N ILE A 8 -18.15 -26.49 16.05
CA ILE A 8 -17.54 -25.26 16.58
C ILE A 8 -16.00 -25.40 16.68
N LEU A 9 -15.50 -26.56 17.12
CA LEU A 9 -14.06 -26.84 17.21
C LEU A 9 -13.39 -26.95 15.83
N ILE A 10 -14.06 -27.56 14.84
CA ILE A 10 -13.55 -27.64 13.46
C ILE A 10 -13.50 -26.26 12.81
N VAL A 11 -14.52 -25.42 13.00
CA VAL A 11 -14.55 -24.05 12.46
C VAL A 11 -13.50 -23.18 13.15
N LEU A 12 -13.30 -23.32 14.46
CA LEU A 12 -12.24 -22.64 15.22
C LEU A 12 -10.84 -23.03 14.71
N PHE A 13 -10.62 -24.31 14.39
CA PHE A 13 -9.36 -24.81 13.84
C PHE A 13 -9.14 -24.35 12.40
N LEU A 14 -10.19 -24.31 11.56
CA LEU A 14 -10.13 -23.79 10.19
C LEU A 14 -9.88 -22.28 10.16
N THR A 15 -10.39 -21.52 11.13
CA THR A 15 -10.11 -20.07 11.24
C THR A 15 -8.68 -19.75 11.65
N LEU A 16 -7.98 -20.65 12.37
CA LEU A 16 -6.55 -20.47 12.65
C LEU A 16 -5.67 -20.75 11.42
N ALA A 17 -6.10 -21.64 10.51
CA ALA A 17 -5.37 -21.96 9.29
C ALA A 17 -5.61 -20.97 8.13
N GLY A 18 -6.70 -20.18 8.19
CA GLY A 18 -7.06 -19.20 7.15
C GLY A 18 -6.46 -17.80 7.33
N CYS A 19 -5.60 -17.60 8.33
CA CYS A 19 -5.07 -16.27 8.70
C CYS A 19 -3.86 -15.82 7.85
N GLU A 20 -3.72 -16.27 6.60
CA GLU A 20 -2.68 -15.77 5.69
C GLU A 20 -3.21 -15.68 4.26
N THR A 21 -3.80 -14.54 3.93
CA THR A 21 -3.96 -13.95 2.58
C THR A 21 -4.83 -12.69 2.79
N LEU A 22 -4.47 -11.47 2.39
CA LEU A 22 -4.15 -11.06 1.03
C LEU A 22 -3.37 -9.74 1.05
N ASP A 23 -2.30 -9.70 0.27
CA ASP A 23 -1.56 -8.51 -0.12
C ASP A 23 -2.46 -7.45 -0.80
N ASP A 24 -2.01 -6.20 -0.64
CA ASP A 24 -2.44 -4.97 -1.29
C ASP A 24 -3.75 -4.29 -0.81
N ASN A 25 -3.51 -3.29 0.04
CA ASN A 25 -4.33 -2.12 0.40
C ASN A 25 -5.26 -2.30 1.61
N THR A 26 -5.03 -1.49 2.64
CA THR A 26 -5.83 -1.32 3.87
C THR A 26 -7.35 -1.27 3.63
N LYS A 27 -7.78 -0.68 2.50
CA LYS A 27 -9.20 -0.65 2.08
C LYS A 27 -9.72 -2.02 1.62
N LYS A 28 -8.91 -2.79 0.90
CA LYS A 28 -9.22 -4.18 0.52
C LYS A 28 -9.18 -5.09 1.74
N GLY A 29 -8.23 -4.91 2.66
CA GLY A 29 -8.16 -5.67 3.92
C GLY A 29 -9.41 -5.52 4.80
N ALA A 30 -9.88 -4.28 4.99
CA ALA A 30 -11.15 -4.02 5.67
C ALA A 30 -12.35 -4.60 4.90
N GLY A 31 -12.38 -4.48 3.57
CA GLY A 31 -13.45 -5.02 2.73
C GLY A 31 -13.53 -6.55 2.74
N ILE A 32 -12.39 -7.23 2.58
CA ILE A 32 -12.28 -8.69 2.62
C ILE A 32 -12.62 -9.19 4.02
N GLY A 33 -12.08 -8.56 5.08
CA GLY A 33 -12.41 -8.89 6.46
C GLY A 33 -13.90 -8.73 6.75
N ALA A 34 -14.53 -7.66 6.25
CA ALA A 34 -15.97 -7.44 6.41
C ALA A 34 -16.81 -8.52 5.71
N LEU A 35 -16.47 -8.87 4.47
CA LEU A 35 -17.20 -9.87 3.70
C LEU A 35 -17.09 -11.26 4.33
N THR A 36 -15.87 -11.67 4.66
CA THR A 36 -15.61 -12.98 5.27
C THR A 36 -16.23 -13.06 6.67
N GLY A 37 -16.12 -11.98 7.46
CA GLY A 37 -16.74 -11.87 8.77
C GLY A 37 -18.27 -11.92 8.71
N ALA A 38 -18.89 -11.26 7.72
CA ALA A 38 -20.34 -11.25 7.56
C ALA A 38 -20.88 -12.61 7.11
N ALA A 39 -20.18 -13.32 6.23
CA ALA A 39 -20.57 -14.66 5.81
C ALA A 39 -20.54 -15.63 7.00
N LEU A 40 -19.43 -15.64 7.76
CA LEU A 40 -19.28 -16.50 8.94
C LEU A 40 -20.29 -16.14 10.04
N GLY A 41 -20.41 -14.85 10.35
CA GLY A 41 -21.35 -14.36 11.35
C GLY A 41 -22.81 -14.64 10.97
N GLY A 42 -23.14 -14.56 9.68
CA GLY A 42 -24.48 -14.87 9.17
C GLY A 42 -24.84 -16.35 9.32
N ILE A 43 -23.89 -17.26 9.02
CA ILE A 43 -24.08 -18.70 9.18
C ILE A 43 -24.27 -19.06 10.66
N ILE A 44 -23.49 -18.45 11.55
CA ILE A 44 -23.59 -18.67 13.01
C ILE A 44 -24.92 -18.12 13.55
N GLY A 45 -25.27 -16.89 13.20
CA GLY A 45 -26.51 -16.24 13.66
C GLY A 45 -27.79 -16.89 13.09
N HIS A 46 -27.70 -17.62 11.98
CA HIS A 46 -28.86 -18.29 11.37
C HIS A 46 -29.39 -19.44 12.24
N GLN A 47 -28.58 -20.02 13.13
CA GLN A 47 -29.03 -21.07 14.06
C GLN A 47 -29.92 -20.54 15.19
N ASP A 48 -29.81 -19.25 15.52
CA ASP A 48 -30.57 -18.60 16.58
C ASP A 48 -31.73 -17.74 16.05
N GLY A 49 -32.01 -17.79 14.74
CA GLY A 49 -33.09 -17.01 14.09
C GLY A 49 -32.73 -15.55 13.78
N HIS A 50 -31.53 -15.10 14.16
CA HIS A 50 -31.04 -13.73 14.01
C HIS A 50 -29.83 -13.64 13.05
N GLY A 51 -29.92 -14.32 11.90
CA GLY A 51 -28.80 -14.41 10.94
C GLY A 51 -28.28 -13.07 10.42
N TRP A 52 -29.14 -12.06 10.29
CA TRP A 52 -28.72 -10.73 9.86
C TRP A 52 -27.93 -9.97 10.94
N GLU A 53 -28.23 -10.19 12.22
CA GLU A 53 -27.48 -9.62 13.36
C GLU A 53 -26.09 -10.25 13.44
N GLY A 54 -26.02 -11.58 13.28
CA GLY A 54 -24.75 -12.30 13.21
C GLY A 54 -23.87 -11.83 12.05
N ALA A 55 -24.46 -11.63 10.85
CA ALA A 55 -23.74 -11.10 9.70
C ALA A 55 -23.24 -9.67 9.91
N LEU A 56 -24.04 -8.82 10.57
CA LEU A 56 -23.67 -7.44 10.87
C LEU A 56 -22.50 -7.39 11.87
N ILE A 57 -22.58 -8.18 12.95
CA ILE A 57 -21.54 -8.24 13.98
C ILE A 57 -20.24 -8.81 13.40
N GLY A 58 -20.34 -9.93 12.68
CA GLY A 58 -19.19 -10.57 12.05
C GLY A 58 -18.53 -9.67 11.01
N GLY A 59 -19.33 -8.97 10.19
CA GLY A 59 -18.82 -8.02 9.21
C GLY A 59 -18.15 -6.80 9.85
N ALA A 60 -18.74 -6.24 10.91
CA ALA A 60 -18.14 -5.12 11.65
C ALA A 60 -16.81 -5.52 12.32
N ALA A 61 -16.77 -6.67 13.00
CA ALA A 61 -15.55 -7.19 13.63
C ALA A 61 -14.45 -7.50 12.60
N GLY A 62 -14.83 -8.11 11.48
CA GLY A 62 -13.91 -8.42 10.38
C GLY A 62 -13.37 -7.17 9.68
N ALA A 63 -14.18 -6.12 9.53
CA ALA A 63 -13.73 -4.84 8.98
C ALA A 63 -12.68 -4.16 9.88
N VAL A 64 -12.90 -4.16 11.19
CA VAL A 64 -11.97 -3.59 12.17
C VAL A 64 -10.67 -4.40 12.20
N GLY A 65 -10.76 -5.73 12.25
CA GLY A 65 -9.59 -6.61 12.21
C GLY A 65 -8.77 -6.42 10.93
N GLY A 66 -9.42 -6.43 9.77
CA GLY A 66 -8.77 -6.21 8.48
C GLY A 66 -8.17 -4.81 8.32
N GLY A 67 -8.81 -3.78 8.89
CA GLY A 67 -8.29 -2.41 8.88
C GLY A 67 -7.05 -2.21 9.75
N LEU A 68 -6.97 -2.86 10.92
CA LEU A 68 -5.81 -2.79 11.82
C LEU A 68 -4.59 -3.53 11.23
N ILE A 69 -4.81 -4.72 10.67
CA ILE A 69 -3.77 -5.49 9.99
C ILE A 69 -3.26 -4.71 8.77
N GLY A 70 -4.15 -4.08 8.00
CA GLY A 70 -3.78 -3.22 6.88
C GLY A 70 -2.85 -2.06 7.27
N ARG A 71 -3.09 -1.41 8.41
CA ARG A 71 -2.22 -0.32 8.92
C ARG A 71 -0.82 -0.80 9.30
N GLN A 72 -0.67 -2.03 9.77
CA GLN A 72 0.65 -2.59 10.07
C GLN A 72 1.42 -2.98 8.80
N MET A 73 0.73 -3.53 7.81
CA MET A 73 1.35 -3.87 6.52
C MET A 73 1.77 -2.62 5.76
N GLU A 74 0.98 -1.54 5.82
CA GLU A 74 1.35 -0.23 5.25
C GLU A 74 2.64 0.31 5.91
N LYS A 75 2.78 0.19 7.24
CA LYS A 75 4.03 0.55 7.93
C LYS A 75 5.21 -0.36 7.56
N LYS A 76 5.01 -1.67 7.43
CA LYS A 76 6.08 -2.59 7.00
C LYS A 76 6.52 -2.30 5.57
N GLN A 77 5.56 -2.03 4.67
CA GLN A 77 5.83 -1.70 3.28
C GLN A 77 6.53 -0.33 3.14
N MET A 78 6.25 0.63 4.03
CA MET A 78 7.02 1.89 4.13
C MET A 78 8.46 1.69 4.60
N VAL A 79 8.72 0.72 5.50
CA VAL A 79 10.06 0.41 6.01
C VAL A 79 10.86 -0.40 4.99
N GLU A 80 10.22 -1.32 4.29
CA GLU A 80 10.85 -2.20 3.29
C GLU A 80 11.03 -1.52 1.94
N ASN A 81 10.08 -0.66 1.54
CA ASN A 81 10.13 0.10 0.30
C ASN A 81 9.85 1.59 0.55
N PRO A 82 10.85 2.36 1.02
CA PRO A 82 10.71 3.78 1.34
C PRO A 82 10.42 4.68 0.11
N SER A 83 10.40 4.09 -1.09
CA SER A 83 10.00 4.67 -2.37
C SER A 83 8.48 4.84 -2.55
N TYR A 84 7.67 4.18 -1.71
CA TYR A 84 6.23 4.10 -1.90
C TYR A 84 5.51 5.27 -1.25
N ILE A 85 5.05 6.23 -2.06
CA ILE A 85 4.15 7.30 -1.59
C ILE A 85 2.77 6.66 -1.37
N PRO A 86 2.27 6.58 -0.12
CA PRO A 86 0.98 5.95 0.14
C PRO A 86 -0.14 6.76 -0.55
N LEU A 87 -1.19 6.07 -0.99
CA LEU A 87 -2.36 6.70 -1.63
C LEU A 87 -3.00 7.79 -0.75
N THR A 88 -2.85 7.70 0.56
CA THR A 88 -3.26 8.72 1.54
C THR A 88 -2.47 10.01 1.38
N LYS A 89 -1.17 9.93 1.10
CA LYS A 89 -0.29 11.08 0.87
C LYS A 89 -0.47 11.67 -0.52
N ILE A 90 -0.80 10.87 -1.55
CA ILE A 90 -1.24 11.40 -2.86
C ILE A 90 -2.57 12.14 -2.71
N ALA A 91 -3.52 11.58 -1.95
CA ALA A 91 -4.78 12.25 -1.66
C ALA A 91 -4.60 13.51 -0.80
N GLU A 92 -3.63 13.53 0.11
CA GLU A 92 -3.27 14.69 0.94
C GLU A 92 -2.57 15.77 0.11
N LEU A 93 -1.64 15.41 -0.78
CA LEU A 93 -1.00 16.31 -1.75
C LEU A 93 -2.01 16.87 -2.76
N ALA A 94 -2.97 16.07 -3.21
CA ALA A 94 -4.07 16.54 -4.04
C ALA A 94 -5.03 17.46 -3.29
N LYS A 95 -5.14 17.32 -1.96
CA LYS A 95 -6.05 18.08 -1.09
C LYS A 95 -5.41 19.33 -0.48
N SER A 96 -4.08 19.42 -0.41
CA SER A 96 -3.33 20.58 0.10
C SER A 96 -3.31 21.76 -0.87
N GLY A 97 -3.81 21.60 -2.10
CA GLY A 97 -4.07 22.73 -3.01
C GLY A 97 -2.83 23.45 -3.51
N VAL A 98 -1.63 22.94 -3.25
CA VAL A 98 -0.37 23.46 -3.81
C VAL A 98 0.25 22.40 -4.73
N PRO A 99 -0.26 22.27 -5.98
CA PRO A 99 0.34 21.41 -7.01
C PRO A 99 1.72 21.90 -7.48
N SER A 100 2.26 22.97 -6.86
CA SER A 100 3.49 23.64 -7.26
C SER A 100 4.73 23.23 -6.47
N ASP A 101 4.59 22.40 -5.42
CA ASP A 101 5.72 22.04 -4.56
C ASP A 101 6.68 21.03 -5.21
N VAL A 102 6.18 20.22 -6.15
CA VAL A 102 6.98 19.24 -6.90
C VAL A 102 6.75 19.46 -8.39
N ILE A 103 7.60 20.29 -8.99
CA ILE A 103 7.58 20.61 -10.41
C ILE A 103 8.60 19.71 -11.12
N ILE A 104 8.13 18.91 -12.09
CA ILE A 104 8.89 17.85 -12.76
C ILE A 104 10.26 18.37 -13.29
N ASP A 105 10.25 19.56 -13.89
CA ASP A 105 11.45 20.18 -14.50
C ASP A 105 12.54 20.52 -13.47
N ALA A 106 12.18 20.74 -12.20
CA ALA A 106 13.13 21.02 -11.13
C ALA A 106 13.43 19.78 -10.28
N SER A 107 12.40 18.98 -9.98
CA SER A 107 12.52 17.85 -9.06
C SER A 107 13.23 16.66 -9.68
N MET A 108 13.02 16.37 -10.97
CA MET A 108 13.64 15.20 -11.62
C MET A 108 15.16 15.37 -11.81
N PRO A 109 15.69 16.52 -12.28
CA PRO A 109 17.13 16.71 -12.33
C PRO A 109 17.79 16.68 -10.94
N ALA A 110 17.13 17.24 -9.92
CA ALA A 110 17.61 17.19 -8.54
C ALA A 110 17.70 15.73 -8.03
N ALA A 111 16.67 14.92 -8.30
CA ALA A 111 16.68 13.50 -7.94
C ALA A 111 17.78 12.73 -8.70
N ILE A 112 17.95 12.95 -10.00
CA ILE A 112 18.99 12.29 -10.81
C ILE A 112 20.40 12.62 -10.28
N ARG A 113 20.62 13.88 -9.89
CA ARG A 113 21.88 14.30 -9.26
C ARG A 113 22.14 13.57 -7.94
N GLU A 114 21.11 13.37 -7.13
CA GLU A 114 21.16 12.59 -5.89
C GLU A 114 21.02 11.06 -6.14
N SER A 115 21.56 10.57 -7.27
CA SER A 115 21.56 9.14 -7.64
C SER A 115 20.18 8.51 -7.82
N GLY A 116 19.19 9.28 -8.28
CA GLY A 116 17.81 8.84 -8.47
C GLY A 116 17.01 8.72 -7.16
N LYS A 117 17.49 9.35 -6.08
CA LYS A 117 16.89 9.29 -4.74
C LYS A 117 16.18 10.59 -4.38
N MET A 118 15.18 10.50 -3.51
CA MET A 118 14.48 11.66 -2.91
C MET A 118 14.49 11.57 -1.38
N TRP A 119 14.31 12.72 -0.73
CA TRP A 119 14.31 12.84 0.73
C TRP A 119 13.02 12.30 1.35
N GLY A 120 13.17 11.38 2.29
CA GLY A 120 12.11 10.89 3.16
C GLY A 120 11.81 11.85 4.31
N SER A 121 10.72 11.59 5.03
CA SER A 121 10.30 12.39 6.20
C SER A 121 11.24 12.30 7.39
N ASP A 122 12.14 11.31 7.39
CA ASP A 122 13.21 11.12 8.37
C ASP A 122 14.50 11.87 8.00
N GLY A 123 14.50 12.61 6.89
CA GLY A 123 15.67 13.32 6.40
C GLY A 123 16.75 12.40 5.83
N LYS A 124 16.39 11.23 5.27
CA LYS A 124 17.32 10.35 4.55
C LYS A 124 16.94 10.21 3.07
N LEU A 125 17.92 9.83 2.24
CA LEU A 125 17.72 9.61 0.81
C LEU A 125 17.27 8.18 0.53
N TYR A 126 16.24 8.04 -0.31
CA TYR A 126 15.67 6.76 -0.71
C TYR A 126 15.43 6.68 -2.22
N ASP A 127 15.61 5.49 -2.78
CA ASP A 127 15.24 5.24 -4.18
C ASP A 127 13.79 5.62 -4.41
N THR A 128 13.49 6.32 -5.49
CA THR A 128 12.14 6.86 -5.74
C THR A 128 11.54 6.37 -7.05
N LYS A 129 10.30 5.88 -7.02
CA LYS A 129 9.50 5.62 -8.21
C LYS A 129 8.79 6.91 -8.62
N ALA A 130 9.41 7.66 -9.53
CA ALA A 130 8.82 8.86 -10.10
C ALA A 130 7.69 8.52 -11.08
N MET A 131 6.43 8.70 -10.65
CA MET A 131 5.26 8.47 -11.50
C MET A 131 4.96 9.73 -12.31
N ILE A 132 5.35 9.73 -13.59
CA ILE A 132 5.02 10.79 -14.54
C ILE A 132 3.89 10.27 -15.45
N PRO A 133 2.66 10.81 -15.34
CA PRO A 133 1.51 10.31 -16.10
C PRO A 133 1.58 10.66 -17.59
N ASP A 134 2.34 11.69 -17.95
CA ASP A 134 2.56 12.06 -19.34
C ASP A 134 3.69 11.24 -19.98
N ARG A 135 3.36 10.54 -21.06
CA ARG A 135 4.29 9.70 -21.82
C ARG A 135 5.22 10.50 -22.74
N CYS A 136 4.92 11.77 -23.02
CA CYS A 136 5.67 12.57 -23.98
C CYS A 136 7.05 12.92 -23.43
N TYR A 137 7.15 13.19 -22.12
CA TYR A 137 8.40 13.58 -21.47
C TYR A 137 8.99 12.54 -20.52
N ALA A 138 8.18 11.61 -19.99
CA ALA A 138 8.64 10.58 -19.04
C ALA A 138 9.81 9.72 -19.59
N GLY A 139 9.80 9.43 -20.90
CA GLY A 139 10.83 8.60 -21.53
C GLY A 139 12.23 9.21 -21.46
N ILE A 140 12.35 10.55 -21.54
CA ILE A 140 13.64 11.24 -21.50
C ILE A 140 14.33 11.05 -20.15
N TYR A 141 13.56 11.15 -19.06
CA TYR A 141 14.08 10.92 -17.72
C TYR A 141 14.46 9.48 -17.49
N GLN A 142 13.68 8.53 -18.01
CA GLN A 142 13.97 7.11 -17.90
C GLN A 142 15.30 6.75 -18.58
N GLU A 143 15.49 7.20 -19.83
CA GLU A 143 16.75 7.01 -20.56
C GLU A 143 17.94 7.67 -19.85
N THR A 144 17.76 8.86 -19.28
CA THR A 144 18.81 9.54 -18.50
C THR A 144 19.20 8.73 -17.26
N ILE A 145 18.21 8.19 -16.54
CA ILE A 145 18.45 7.36 -15.36
C ILE A 145 19.19 6.08 -15.74
N ASP A 146 18.79 5.42 -16.82
CA ASP A 146 19.40 4.17 -17.26
C ASP A 146 20.82 4.39 -17.81
N PHE A 147 21.07 5.53 -18.45
CA PHE A 147 22.42 5.98 -18.80
C PHE A 147 23.31 6.14 -17.56
N CYS A 148 22.83 6.84 -16.53
CA CYS A 148 23.57 7.04 -15.28
C CYS A 148 23.80 5.72 -14.52
N LYS A 149 22.86 4.79 -14.53
CA LYS A 149 23.06 3.45 -13.95
C LYS A 149 24.15 2.67 -14.67
N LYS A 150 24.24 2.81 -15.99
CA LYS A 150 25.20 2.06 -16.82
C LYS A 150 26.61 2.68 -16.80
N ASN A 151 26.70 4.00 -16.78
CA ASN A 151 27.97 4.73 -16.97
C ASN A 151 28.45 5.45 -15.70
N GLY A 152 27.65 5.49 -14.63
CA GLY A 152 27.92 6.27 -13.44
C GLY A 152 27.41 7.71 -13.54
N ALA A 153 27.68 8.50 -12.51
CA ALA A 153 27.30 9.92 -12.48
C ALA A 153 28.11 10.73 -13.52
N PHE A 154 27.50 11.79 -14.05
CA PHE A 154 28.19 12.72 -14.95
C PHE A 154 29.37 13.40 -14.25
N ASP A 155 30.50 13.47 -14.94
CA ASP A 155 31.67 14.23 -14.52
C ASP A 155 31.63 15.64 -15.11
N VAL A 156 31.38 16.61 -14.24
CA VAL A 156 31.27 18.04 -14.60
C VAL A 156 32.56 18.63 -15.18
N THR A 157 33.71 17.99 -14.97
CA THR A 157 35.00 18.48 -15.46
C THR A 157 35.29 18.08 -16.91
N THR A 158 34.63 17.03 -17.39
CA THR A 158 34.87 16.44 -18.72
C THR A 158 33.63 16.40 -19.62
N MET A 159 32.43 16.65 -19.07
CA MET A 159 31.19 16.62 -19.85
C MET A 159 31.12 17.76 -20.88
N GLY A 160 30.49 17.48 -22.02
CA GLY A 160 30.12 18.49 -23.01
C GLY A 160 28.95 19.36 -22.56
N ASN A 161 28.54 20.30 -23.42
CA ASN A 161 27.39 21.18 -23.16
C ASN A 161 26.21 20.81 -24.09
N VAL A 162 24.99 21.00 -23.62
CA VAL A 162 23.74 20.70 -24.34
C VAL A 162 22.97 21.98 -24.58
#